data_AF-A0A7C6Z9U2-F1
#
_entry.id   AF-A0A7C6Z9U2-F1
#
_cell.length_a   1.000
_cell.length_b   1.000
_cell.length_c   1.000
_cell.angle_alpha   90.00
_cell.angle_beta   90.00
_cell.angle_gamma   90.00
#
_symmetry.space_group_name_H-M   'P 1'
#
loop_
_entity.id
_entity.type
_entity.pdbx_description
1 polymer ?
#
loop_
_entity_poly.entity_id
_entity_poly.type
_entity_poly.pdbx_seq_one_letter_code
_entity_poly.pdbx_strand_id
1 'polypeptide(L)'
;MLVGLFMFGIAFLYLRGYLELVRVNYQISVVQKEIQVWEAKCEELRKQIEYLSSDEYVEKVAREELGLVKPGEVPFIVAQPRNPDSPPAVMKRQGVDPASIRD
;
A
#
# COMPACT_ATOMS: atom_id res chain seq x y z
N MET A 1 22.08 60.13 -33.61
CA MET A 1 21.66 58.95 -34.39
C MET A 1 22.53 57.72 -34.05
N LEU A 2 23.85 57.73 -34.28
CA LEU A 2 24.74 56.55 -34.08
C LEU A 2 24.77 56.01 -32.63
N VAL A 3 24.90 56.90 -31.64
CA VAL A 3 24.93 56.51 -30.22
C VAL A 3 23.59 55.90 -29.78
N GLY A 4 22.47 56.43 -30.28
CA GLY A 4 21.14 55.89 -29.99
C GLY A 4 20.92 54.50 -30.58
N LEU A 5 21.41 54.26 -31.81
CA LEU A 5 21.37 52.94 -32.43
C LEU A 5 22.23 51.93 -31.65
N PHE A 6 23.40 52.37 -31.17
CA PHE A 6 24.29 51.54 -30.36
C PHE A 6 23.66 51.17 -29.01
N MET A 7 23.06 52.14 -28.32
CA MET A 7 22.34 51.93 -27.07
C MET A 7 21.12 51.00 -27.26
N PHE A 8 20.38 51.18 -28.35
CA PHE A 8 19.25 50.32 -28.70
C PHE A 8 19.70 48.88 -28.99
N GLY A 9 20.81 48.70 -29.72
CA GLY A 9 21.39 47.38 -29.98
C GLY A 9 21.80 46.66 -28.69
N ILE A 10 22.46 47.36 -27.77
CA ILE A 10 22.83 46.82 -26.47
C ILE A 10 21.58 46.44 -25.66
N ALA A 11 20.61 47.35 -25.55
CA ALA A 11 19.36 47.08 -24.83
C ALA A 11 18.61 45.87 -25.40
N PHE A 12 18.60 45.72 -26.72
CA PHE A 12 17.98 44.58 -27.38
C PHE A 12 18.71 43.26 -27.11
N LEU A 13 20.05 43.26 -27.05
CA LEU A 13 20.86 42.10 -26.66
C LEU A 13 20.60 41.70 -25.21
N TYR A 14 20.58 42.68 -24.29
CA TYR A 14 20.25 42.44 -22.88
C TYR A 14 18.84 41.86 -22.71
N LEU A 15 17.86 42.40 -23.43
CA LEU A 15 16.48 41.91 -23.37
C LEU A 15 16.37 40.45 -23.82
N ARG A 16 17.05 40.09 -24.92
CA ARG A 16 17.11 38.70 -25.39
C ARG A 16 17.71 37.76 -24.36
N GLY A 17 18.86 38.13 -23.77
CA GLY A 17 19.51 37.32 -22.74
C GLY A 17 18.67 37.17 -21.47
N TYR A 18 17.97 38.23 -21.07
CA TYR A 18 17.08 38.20 -19.90
C TYR A 18 15.90 37.24 -20.10
N LEU A 19 15.26 37.25 -21.29
CA LEU A 19 14.16 36.32 -21.60
C LEU A 19 14.61 34.85 -21.59
N GLU A 20 15.81 34.58 -22.07
CA GLU A 20 16.38 33.23 -22.07
C GLU A 20 16.66 32.75 -20.64
N LEU A 21 17.20 33.62 -19.79
CA LEU A 21 17.43 33.33 -18.38
C LEU A 21 16.12 33.04 -17.63
N VAL A 22 15.06 33.81 -17.88
CA VAL A 22 13.73 33.56 -17.28
C VAL A 22 13.18 32.21 -17.75
N ARG A 23 13.29 31.89 -19.04
CA ARG A 23 12.84 30.60 -19.58
C ARG A 23 13.57 29.43 -18.93
N VAL A 24 14.90 29.52 -18.80
CA VAL A 24 15.71 28.45 -18.19
C VAL A 24 15.35 28.28 -16.71
N ASN A 25 15.24 29.38 -15.95
CA ASN A 25 14.83 29.31 -14.54
C ASN A 25 13.43 28.70 -14.37
N TYR A 26 12.50 29.04 -15.27
CA TYR A 26 11.17 28.43 -15.26
C TYR A 26 11.26 26.91 -15.46
N GLN A 27 12.03 26.43 -16.45
CA GLN A 27 12.22 24.99 -16.68
C GLN A 27 12.83 24.30 -15.47
N ILE A 28 13.86 24.89 -14.84
CA ILE A 28 14.45 24.38 -13.60
C ILE A 28 13.38 24.25 -12.51
N SER A 29 12.55 25.28 -12.32
CA SER A 29 11.51 25.25 -11.30
C SER A 29 10.44 24.18 -11.54
N VAL A 30 10.09 23.90 -12.80
CA VAL A 30 9.14 22.85 -13.16
C VAL A 30 9.74 21.48 -12.86
N VAL A 31 10.95 21.22 -13.32
CA VAL A 31 11.64 19.95 -13.08
C VAL A 31 11.87 19.72 -11.59
N GLN A 32 12.26 20.75 -10.83
CA GLN A 32 12.40 20.64 -9.38
C GLN A 32 11.09 20.28 -8.67
N LYS A 33 9.96 20.86 -9.11
CA LYS A 33 8.63 20.49 -8.59
C LYS A 33 8.30 19.03 -8.91
N GLU A 34 8.60 18.58 -10.12
CA GLU A 34 8.39 17.18 -10.50
C GLU A 34 9.21 16.24 -9.61
N ILE A 35 10.49 16.55 -9.38
CA ILE A 35 11.36 15.78 -8.47
C ILE A 35 10.74 15.70 -7.08
N GLN A 36 10.31 16.82 -6.50
CA GLN A 36 9.69 16.84 -5.17
C GLN A 36 8.42 15.98 -5.10
N VAL A 37 7.58 16.01 -6.15
CA VAL A 37 6.37 15.17 -6.23
C VAL A 37 6.75 13.69 -6.27
N TRP A 38 7.76 13.32 -7.05
CA TRP A 38 8.21 11.93 -7.14
C TRP A 38 8.87 11.44 -5.86
N GLU A 39 9.69 12.28 -5.21
CA GLU A 39 10.29 11.98 -3.92
C GLU A 39 9.23 11.72 -2.85
N ALA A 40 8.21 12.58 -2.76
CA ALA A 40 7.10 12.40 -1.82
C ALA A 40 6.35 11.08 -2.08
N LYS A 41 6.07 10.76 -3.34
CA LYS A 41 5.46 9.46 -3.71
C LYS A 41 6.33 8.28 -3.34
N CYS A 42 7.64 8.36 -3.59
CA CYS A 42 8.56 7.30 -3.22
C CYS A 42 8.61 7.08 -1.70
N GLU A 43 8.58 8.16 -0.91
CA GLU A 43 8.53 8.07 0.55
C GLU A 43 7.22 7.43 1.03
N GLU A 44 6.09 7.85 0.46
CA GLU A 44 4.77 7.26 0.76
C GLU A 44 4.75 5.76 0.46
N LEU A 45 5.21 5.34 -0.73
CA LEU A 45 5.27 3.94 -1.11
C LEU A 45 6.19 3.13 -0.20
N ARG A 46 7.32 3.70 0.23
CA ARG A 46 8.22 3.03 1.19
C ARG A 46 7.52 2.79 2.52
N LYS A 47 6.79 3.77 3.05
CA LYS A 47 6.00 3.60 4.29
C LYS A 47 4.93 2.53 4.15
N GLN A 48 4.26 2.48 3.00
CA GLN A 48 3.28 1.43 2.72
C GLN A 48 3.92 0.05 2.70
N ILE A 49 5.06 -0.11 2.02
CA ILE A 49 5.82 -1.36 2.00
C ILE A 49 6.22 -1.77 3.42
N GLU A 50 6.77 -0.84 4.20
CA GLU A 50 7.19 -1.11 5.58
C GLU A 50 6.02 -1.59 6.45
N TYR A 51 4.87 -0.92 6.37
CA TYR A 51 3.65 -1.32 7.07
C TYR A 51 3.16 -2.70 6.64
N LEU A 52 3.08 -2.95 5.33
CA LEU A 52 2.65 -4.25 4.79
C LEU A 52 3.62 -5.39 5.12
N SER A 53 4.91 -5.07 5.29
CA SER A 53 5.94 -6.02 5.70
C SER A 53 6.05 -6.20 7.21
N SER A 54 5.33 -5.40 8.00
CA SER A 54 5.38 -5.49 9.46
C SER A 54 4.75 -6.80 9.94
N ASP A 55 5.32 -7.35 11.01
CA ASP A 55 4.81 -8.59 11.63
C ASP A 55 3.34 -8.48 12.01
N GLU A 56 2.88 -7.29 12.43
CA GLU A 56 1.47 -7.04 12.76
C GLU A 56 0.54 -7.26 11.57
N TYR A 57 0.89 -6.67 10.41
CA TYR A 57 0.08 -6.82 9.19
C TYR A 57 0.14 -8.27 8.68
N VAL A 58 1.33 -8.88 8.70
CA VAL A 58 1.52 -10.29 8.30
C VAL A 58 0.70 -11.23 9.19
N GLU A 59 0.72 -11.03 10.50
CA GLU A 59 -0.05 -11.81 11.47
C GLU A 59 -1.55 -11.63 11.28
N LYS A 60 -2.01 -10.41 10.99
CA LYS A 60 -3.40 -10.13 10.67
C LYS A 60 -3.86 -10.89 9.43
N VAL A 61 -3.11 -10.78 8.33
CA VAL A 61 -3.43 -11.49 7.07
C VAL A 61 -3.36 -13.02 7.28
N ALA A 62 -2.37 -13.52 8.01
CA ALA A 62 -2.25 -14.94 8.33
C ALA A 62 -3.46 -15.48 9.13
N ARG A 63 -4.02 -14.69 10.05
CA ARG A 63 -5.23 -15.05 10.79
C ARG A 63 -6.49 -14.98 9.92
N GLU A 64 -6.63 -13.92 9.13
CA GLU A 64 -7.84 -13.65 8.35
C GLU A 64 -7.95 -14.56 7.12
N GLU A 65 -6.87 -14.71 6.35
CA GLU A 65 -6.88 -15.44 5.08
C GLU A 65 -6.49 -16.92 5.24
N LEU A 66 -5.56 -17.22 6.15
CA LEU A 66 -5.04 -18.58 6.33
C LEU A 66 -5.55 -19.27 7.59
N GLY A 67 -6.27 -18.56 8.47
CA GLY A 67 -6.78 -19.10 9.73
C GLY A 67 -5.67 -19.55 10.70
N LEU A 68 -4.44 -19.06 10.51
CA LEU A 68 -3.28 -19.46 11.29
C LEU A 68 -3.32 -18.81 12.69
N VAL A 69 -2.99 -19.58 13.73
CA VAL A 69 -2.91 -19.13 15.12
C VAL A 69 -1.53 -19.43 15.69
N LYS A 70 -1.06 -18.67 16.69
CA LYS A 70 0.25 -18.95 17.30
C LYS A 70 0.22 -20.28 18.06
N PRO A 71 1.34 -21.02 18.12
CA PRO A 71 1.42 -22.26 18.89
C PRO A 71 1.11 -21.99 20.36
N GLY A 72 0.02 -22.58 20.86
CA GLY A 72 -0.51 -22.37 22.22
C GLY A 72 -1.83 -21.58 22.30
N GLU A 73 -2.32 -21.01 21.19
CA GLU A 73 -3.63 -20.36 21.11
C GLU A 73 -4.73 -21.35 20.71
N VAL A 74 -5.93 -21.24 21.30
CA VAL A 74 -7.11 -22.05 20.93
C VAL A 74 -7.99 -21.23 19.98
N PRO A 75 -8.23 -21.67 18.74
CA PRO A 75 -9.06 -20.93 17.79
C PRO A 75 -10.53 -20.96 18.22
N PHE A 76 -11.15 -19.78 18.39
CA PHE A 76 -12.59 -19.64 18.63
C PHE A 76 -13.31 -19.28 17.33
N ILE A 77 -14.19 -20.15 16.87
CA ILE A 77 -15.08 -19.88 15.75
C ILE A 77 -16.38 -19.33 16.35
N VAL A 78 -16.84 -18.17 15.88
CA VAL A 78 -18.14 -17.62 16.32
C VAL A 78 -19.25 -18.53 15.80
N ALA A 79 -19.74 -19.43 16.66
CA ALA A 79 -20.92 -20.23 16.36
C ALA A 79 -22.14 -19.31 16.37
N GLN A 80 -22.89 -19.28 15.27
CA GLN A 80 -24.21 -18.65 15.26
C GLN A 80 -25.07 -19.28 16.37
N PRO A 81 -25.89 -18.49 17.08
CA PRO A 81 -26.72 -19.00 18.16
C PRO A 81 -27.55 -20.17 17.62
N ARG A 82 -27.44 -21.31 18.31
CA ARG A 82 -28.16 -22.54 17.96
C ARG A 82 -29.63 -22.20 17.84
N ASN A 83 -30.18 -22.29 16.63
CA ASN A 83 -31.62 -22.24 16.43
C ASN A 83 -32.22 -23.41 17.23
N PRO A 84 -33.09 -23.16 18.23
CA PRO A 84 -33.67 -24.20 19.07
C PRO A 84 -34.49 -25.24 18.29
N ASP A 85 -34.86 -24.95 17.05
CA ASP A 85 -35.62 -25.85 16.17
C ASP A 85 -34.74 -26.83 15.36
N SER A 86 -33.40 -26.74 15.49
CA SER A 86 -32.50 -27.66 14.81
C SER A 86 -32.52 -29.04 15.50
N PRO A 87 -32.86 -30.14 14.78
CA PRO A 87 -32.89 -31.48 15.36
C PRO A 87 -31.54 -31.84 16.02
N PRO A 88 -31.54 -32.55 17.16
CA PRO A 88 -30.31 -32.95 17.81
C PRO A 88 -29.45 -33.73 16.81
N ALA A 89 -28.18 -33.32 16.67
CA ALA A 89 -27.22 -34.01 15.83
C ALA A 89 -27.16 -35.48 16.27
N VAL A 90 -27.63 -36.37 15.40
CA VAL A 90 -27.58 -37.82 15.62
C VAL A 90 -26.11 -38.20 15.65
N MET A 91 -25.58 -38.43 16.85
CA MET A 91 -24.30 -39.10 17.02
C MET A 91 -24.45 -40.47 16.36
N LYS A 92 -23.83 -40.66 15.19
CA LYS A 92 -23.83 -41.94 14.48
C LYS A 92 -23.24 -42.97 15.45
N ARG A 93 -24.08 -43.82 16.03
CA ARG A 93 -23.62 -44.93 16.88
C ARG A 93 -22.68 -45.75 16.01
N GLN A 94 -21.41 -45.79 16.39
CA GLN A 94 -20.46 -46.72 15.78
C GLN A 94 -20.99 -48.12 16.11
N GLY A 95 -21.53 -48.80 15.11
CA GLY A 95 -22.06 -50.15 15.28
C GLY A 95 -20.94 -51.01 15.85
N VAL A 96 -21.21 -51.68 16.96
CA VAL A 96 -20.29 -52.70 17.49
C VAL A 96 -20.18 -53.77 16.42
N ASP A 97 -18.96 -54.03 15.96
CA ASP A 97 -18.67 -55.08 14.99
C ASP A 97 -19.13 -56.44 15.56
N PRO A 98 -20.06 -57.16 14.90
CA PRO A 98 -20.52 -58.46 15.37
C PRO A 98 -19.39 -59.50 15.48
N ALA A 99 -18.23 -59.28 14.85
CA ALA A 99 -17.05 -60.12 15.02
C ALA A 99 -16.39 -59.99 16.40
N SER A 100 -16.57 -58.86 17.10
CA SER A 100 -16.00 -58.61 18.43
C SER A 100 -16.69 -59.38 19.58
N ILE A 101 -17.78 -60.10 19.29
CA ILE A 101 -18.62 -60.75 20.32
C ILE A 101 -18.17 -62.21 20.58
N ARG A 102 -17.19 -62.73 19.81
CA ARG A 102 -16.82 -64.16 19.83
C ARG A 102 -15.48 -64.53 20.47
N ASP A 103 -14.81 -63.58 21.12
CA ASP A 103 -13.61 -63.84 21.94
C ASP A 103 -13.87 -63.58 23.43
#